data_AF-A0A535ILV8-F1
#
_entry.id   AF-A0A535ILV8-F1
#
_cell.length_a   1.000
_cell.length_b   1.000
_cell.length_c   1.000
_cell.angle_alpha   90.00
_cell.angle_beta   90.00
_cell.angle_gamma   90.00
#
_symmetry.space_group_name_H-M   'P 1'
#
loop_
_entity.id
_entity.type
_entity.pdbx_description
1 polymer ?
#
loop_
_entity_poly.entity_id
_entity_poly.type
_entity_poly.pdbx_seq_one_letter_code
_entity_poly.pdbx_strand_id
1 'polypeptide(L)'
;METGFLLILVGAVLVPAPGRRARRRAGLAALATGLALATLRAAPSAQGSLGPPGFVATDAALLVLGVLAAMAAAVEVLRAPRTALGTVAAAFLVAGAGAAGWGGRPIIVAAAPGAVLVALMVLAAAGALLLAVGRFVRLPSPKAEGPPHRPAAAVAGLVAGAIAAAAGPHVGIVLTGAIVAAWSGYLLRRAAGGPKVPLAPALTLLLLPAWWLMATIAGPIGLGMSALSTVPLSPAAERLLAPALLLGGWALAGLWPLHRQEPAPLTAIVGALLVVRVAIPSVPEGIDHWRPLAMPLVVAGIWHAALSGRLPSILIGLAWVGLLAATRDGCIGAGLLLVAALGLELSGRTAGRPAVRAALALLAGWGALLAVAAGLRGEVVYTVLAVGGIVGSAGSSSSWTARTPLRPSRPATGASPRRAPDGPRSGRAPAPRRVPALW
;
A
#
# COMPACT_ATOMS: atom_id res chain seq x y z
N MET A 1 -16.42 19.92 1.08
CA MET A 1 -16.03 18.68 0.33
C MET A 1 -15.33 17.66 1.21
N GLU A 2 -14.33 18.06 2.00
CA GLU A 2 -13.54 17.14 2.86
C GLU A 2 -14.39 16.31 3.81
N THR A 3 -15.34 16.95 4.50
CA THR A 3 -16.33 16.28 5.34
C THR A 3 -17.13 15.24 4.55
N GLY A 4 -17.51 15.55 3.30
CA GLY A 4 -18.22 14.61 2.43
C GLY A 4 -17.40 13.36 2.11
N PHE A 5 -16.12 13.54 1.76
CA PHE A 5 -15.20 12.42 1.55
C PHE A 5 -15.04 11.55 2.81
N LEU A 6 -14.83 12.16 3.98
CA LEU A 6 -14.70 11.42 5.25
C LEU A 6 -15.96 10.61 5.57
N LEU A 7 -17.14 11.20 5.41
CA LEU A 7 -18.41 10.50 5.62
C LEU A 7 -18.59 9.33 4.64
N ILE A 8 -18.26 9.51 3.35
CA ILE A 8 -18.30 8.41 2.36
C ILE A 8 -17.33 7.30 2.74
N LEU A 9 -16.11 7.64 3.17
CA LEU A 9 -15.10 6.67 3.60
C LEU A 9 -15.55 5.87 4.82
N VAL A 10 -16.10 6.54 5.85
CA VAL A 10 -16.70 5.89 7.03
C VAL A 10 -17.84 4.96 6.59
N GLY A 11 -18.74 5.44 5.72
CA GLY A 11 -19.83 4.65 5.17
C GLY A 11 -19.34 3.39 4.46
N ALA A 12 -18.31 3.50 3.61
CA ALA A 12 -17.72 2.39 2.87
C ALA A 12 -17.11 1.31 3.77
N VAL A 13 -16.53 1.74 4.89
CA VAL A 13 -15.94 0.87 5.91
C VAL A 13 -17.02 0.10 6.70
N LEU A 14 -18.14 0.76 6.98
CA LEU A 14 -19.26 0.19 7.73
C LEU A 14 -20.17 -0.71 6.90
N VAL A 15 -20.01 -0.78 5.56
CA VAL A 15 -20.84 -1.67 4.72
C VAL A 15 -20.68 -3.15 5.16
N PRO A 16 -21.78 -3.84 5.50
CA PRO A 16 -21.74 -5.24 5.94
C PRO A 16 -21.11 -6.20 4.91
N ALA A 17 -20.42 -7.23 5.40
CA ALA A 17 -19.72 -8.23 4.59
C ALA A 17 -20.57 -8.96 3.51
N PRO A 18 -21.86 -9.31 3.71
CA PRO A 18 -22.64 -9.95 2.65
C PRO A 18 -22.86 -9.05 1.42
N GLY A 19 -22.75 -7.72 1.56
CA GLY A 19 -22.96 -6.75 0.49
C GLY A 19 -21.72 -6.49 -0.37
N ARG A 20 -21.18 -7.51 -1.06
CA ARG A 20 -19.98 -7.34 -1.92
C ARG A 20 -20.12 -6.21 -2.95
N ARG A 21 -21.30 -6.06 -3.57
CA ARG A 21 -21.59 -5.00 -4.56
C ARG A 21 -21.61 -3.62 -3.92
N ALA A 22 -22.34 -3.48 -2.82
CA ALA A 22 -22.45 -2.23 -2.07
C ALA A 22 -21.08 -1.74 -1.59
N ARG A 23 -20.25 -2.65 -1.07
CA ARG A 23 -18.91 -2.32 -0.59
C ARG A 23 -17.98 -1.87 -1.72
N ARG A 24 -18.07 -2.51 -2.89
CA ARG A 24 -17.31 -2.09 -4.08
C ARG A 24 -17.73 -0.70 -4.54
N ARG A 25 -19.04 -0.43 -4.60
CA ARG A 25 -19.56 0.89 -4.99
C ARG A 25 -19.17 1.98 -3.98
N ALA A 26 -19.26 1.69 -2.68
CA ALA A 26 -18.84 2.63 -1.64
C ALA A 26 -17.32 2.89 -1.68
N GLY A 27 -16.51 1.87 -1.95
CA GLY A 27 -15.07 2.04 -2.17
C GLY A 27 -14.75 2.88 -3.42
N LEU A 28 -15.46 2.65 -4.53
CA LEU A 28 -15.34 3.48 -5.73
C LEU A 28 -15.78 4.92 -5.46
N ALA A 29 -16.83 5.13 -4.68
CA ALA A 29 -17.29 6.44 -4.27
C ALA A 29 -16.23 7.20 -3.49
N ALA A 30 -15.62 6.56 -2.48
CA ALA A 30 -14.52 7.13 -1.70
C ALA A 30 -13.30 7.45 -2.59
N LEU A 31 -12.94 6.56 -3.52
CA LEU A 31 -11.83 6.79 -4.45
C LEU A 31 -12.10 7.98 -5.37
N ALA A 32 -13.26 8.03 -6.04
CA ALA A 32 -13.59 9.09 -6.98
C ALA A 32 -13.71 10.46 -6.28
N THR A 33 -14.40 10.53 -5.14
CA THR A 33 -14.49 11.77 -4.35
C THR A 33 -13.15 12.18 -3.74
N GLY A 34 -12.34 11.22 -3.30
CA GLY A 34 -10.98 11.47 -2.81
C GLY A 34 -10.05 12.01 -3.89
N LEU A 35 -10.13 11.50 -5.12
CA LEU A 35 -9.35 12.00 -6.24
C LEU A 35 -9.75 13.42 -6.63
N ALA A 36 -11.05 13.69 -6.76
CA ALA A 36 -11.54 15.05 -7.02
C ALA A 36 -11.10 16.03 -5.93
N LEU A 37 -11.04 15.59 -4.67
CA LEU A 37 -10.54 16.43 -3.58
C LEU A 37 -9.00 16.61 -3.64
N ALA A 38 -8.27 15.56 -3.99
CA ALA A 38 -6.82 15.60 -4.12
C ALA A 38 -6.35 16.53 -5.23
N THR A 39 -7.02 16.51 -6.39
CA THR A 39 -6.75 17.39 -7.54
C THR A 39 -7.02 18.85 -7.19
N LEU A 40 -8.12 19.15 -6.49
CA LEU A 40 -8.39 20.50 -6.01
C LEU A 40 -7.36 21.00 -4.99
N ARG A 41 -6.90 20.13 -4.08
CA ARG A 41 -5.81 20.47 -3.15
C ARG A 41 -4.47 20.64 -3.87
N ALA A 42 -4.29 20.00 -5.02
CA ALA A 42 -3.08 20.13 -5.83
C ALA A 42 -3.11 21.35 -6.75
N ALA A 43 -4.28 21.92 -7.05
CA ALA A 43 -4.43 23.05 -7.95
C ALA A 43 -3.67 24.30 -7.42
N PRO A 44 -2.92 25.03 -8.27
CA PRO A 44 -2.26 26.26 -7.85
C PRO A 44 -3.31 27.29 -7.44
N SER A 45 -3.27 27.75 -6.19
CA SER A 45 -4.21 28.74 -5.63
C SER A 45 -4.05 30.16 -6.21
N ALA A 46 -3.24 30.35 -7.25
CA ALA A 46 -2.62 31.63 -7.55
C ALA A 46 -3.43 32.59 -8.43
N GLN A 47 -4.54 32.20 -9.10
CA GLN A 47 -5.15 33.12 -10.10
C GLN A 47 -6.68 33.12 -10.22
N GLY A 48 -7.44 32.60 -9.24
CA GLY A 48 -8.91 32.70 -9.25
C GLY A 48 -9.63 32.01 -10.42
N SER A 49 -8.91 31.52 -11.42
CA SER A 49 -9.39 30.68 -12.51
C SER A 49 -9.25 29.22 -12.08
N LEU A 50 -10.28 28.42 -12.30
CA LEU A 50 -10.38 27.02 -11.90
C LEU A 50 -9.42 26.09 -12.70
N GLY A 51 -8.40 26.64 -13.36
CA GLY A 51 -7.51 25.93 -14.27
C GLY A 51 -8.12 25.71 -15.65
N PRO A 52 -7.43 24.94 -16.52
CA PRO A 52 -7.92 24.64 -17.86
C PRO A 52 -9.30 23.94 -17.82
N PRO A 53 -10.20 24.21 -18.78
CA PRO A 53 -11.57 23.70 -18.76
C PRO A 53 -11.67 22.17 -18.72
N GLY A 54 -10.72 21.46 -19.33
CA GLY A 54 -10.64 20.00 -19.26
C GLY A 54 -10.35 19.46 -17.84
N PHE A 55 -9.58 20.20 -17.04
CA PHE A 55 -9.27 19.84 -15.66
C PHE A 55 -10.52 19.99 -14.78
N VAL A 56 -11.20 21.14 -14.86
CA VAL A 56 -12.47 21.41 -14.16
C VAL A 56 -13.53 20.36 -14.52
N ALA A 57 -13.63 20.01 -15.81
CA ALA A 57 -14.55 18.98 -16.27
C ALA A 57 -14.24 17.59 -15.71
N THR A 58 -12.95 17.23 -15.59
CA THR A 58 -12.52 15.95 -15.02
C THR A 58 -12.80 15.88 -13.52
N ASP A 59 -12.53 16.94 -12.77
CA ASP A 59 -12.83 17.02 -11.34
C ASP A 59 -14.34 16.98 -11.07
N ALA A 60 -15.12 17.72 -11.86
CA ALA A 60 -16.57 17.66 -11.81
C ALA A 60 -17.08 16.24 -12.11
N ALA A 61 -16.54 15.58 -13.14
CA ALA A 61 -16.90 14.21 -13.50
C ALA A 61 -16.57 13.21 -12.38
N LEU A 62 -15.38 13.29 -11.79
CA LEU A 62 -14.98 12.44 -10.65
C LEU A 62 -15.89 12.65 -9.44
N LEU A 63 -16.24 13.90 -9.14
CA LEU A 63 -17.14 14.24 -8.04
C LEU A 63 -18.55 13.68 -8.28
N VAL A 64 -19.11 13.89 -9.48
CA VAL A 64 -20.43 13.36 -9.86
C VAL A 64 -20.44 11.84 -9.78
N LEU A 65 -19.42 11.17 -10.33
CA LEU A 65 -19.29 9.72 -10.26
C LEU A 65 -19.21 9.23 -8.80
N GLY A 66 -18.44 9.93 -7.97
CA GLY A 66 -18.32 9.63 -6.55
C GLY A 66 -19.65 9.75 -5.78
N VAL A 67 -20.39 10.84 -6.01
CA VAL A 67 -21.72 11.07 -5.41
C VAL A 67 -22.72 10.00 -5.86
N LEU A 68 -22.79 9.72 -7.16
CA LEU A 68 -23.70 8.69 -7.70
C LEU A 68 -23.35 7.29 -7.17
N ALA A 69 -22.06 6.96 -7.09
CA ALA A 69 -21.61 5.68 -6.54
C ALA A 69 -21.93 5.55 -5.04
N ALA A 70 -21.82 6.63 -4.25
CA ALA A 70 -22.18 6.63 -2.83
C ALA A 70 -23.68 6.41 -2.64
N MET A 71 -24.52 7.11 -3.43
CA MET A 71 -25.97 6.95 -3.40
C MET A 71 -26.39 5.53 -3.83
N ALA A 72 -25.80 5.00 -4.91
CA ALA A 72 -26.07 3.65 -5.38
C ALA A 72 -25.65 2.59 -4.35
N ALA A 73 -24.54 2.81 -3.63
CA ALA A 73 -24.12 1.95 -2.52
C ALA A 73 -25.12 2.02 -1.36
N ALA A 74 -25.56 3.22 -0.96
CA ALA A 74 -26.54 3.40 0.11
C ALA A 74 -27.86 2.67 -0.20
N VAL A 75 -28.38 2.79 -1.43
CA VAL A 75 -29.59 2.07 -1.86
C VAL A 75 -29.40 0.55 -1.79
N GLU A 76 -28.24 0.03 -2.22
CA GLU A 76 -27.96 -1.41 -2.09
C GLU A 76 -27.88 -1.88 -0.64
N VAL A 77 -27.30 -1.07 0.26
CA VAL A 77 -27.26 -1.38 1.69
C VAL A 77 -28.66 -1.39 2.30
N LEU A 78 -29.53 -0.45 1.92
CA LEU A 78 -30.91 -0.34 2.42
C LEU A 78 -31.84 -1.45 1.88
N ARG A 79 -31.53 -2.00 0.70
CA ARG A 79 -32.26 -3.15 0.11
C ARG A 79 -31.86 -4.50 0.72
N ALA A 80 -30.70 -4.58 1.37
CA ALA A 80 -30.26 -5.79 2.05
C ALA A 80 -31.02 -5.99 3.38
N PRO A 81 -30.97 -7.19 4.00
CA PRO A 81 -31.57 -7.42 5.31
C PRO A 81 -31.14 -6.36 6.32
N ARG A 82 -32.11 -5.72 6.97
CA ARG A 82 -31.86 -4.56 7.84
C ARG A 82 -30.97 -4.97 9.01
N THR A 83 -29.83 -4.32 9.09
CA THR A 83 -28.93 -4.38 10.25
C THR A 83 -28.66 -2.95 10.69
N ALA A 84 -28.53 -2.72 12.01
CA ALA A 84 -28.23 -1.38 12.54
C ALA A 84 -26.93 -0.80 11.95
N LEU A 85 -25.93 -1.65 11.72
CA LEU A 85 -24.68 -1.25 11.07
C LEU A 85 -24.91 -0.83 9.60
N GLY A 86 -25.76 -1.55 8.88
CA GLY A 86 -26.12 -1.22 7.50
C GLY A 86 -26.87 0.12 7.39
N THR A 87 -27.82 0.40 8.28
CA THR A 87 -28.54 1.69 8.27
C THR A 87 -27.60 2.86 8.57
N VAL A 88 -26.71 2.69 9.54
CA VAL A 88 -25.67 3.69 9.84
C VAL A 88 -24.74 3.89 8.64
N ALA A 89 -24.27 2.82 8.00
CA ALA A 89 -23.42 2.89 6.81
C ALA A 89 -24.11 3.66 5.66
N ALA A 90 -25.39 3.35 5.40
CA ALA A 90 -26.18 4.04 4.38
C ALA A 90 -26.36 5.54 4.71
N ALA A 91 -26.62 5.88 5.98
CA ALA A 91 -26.74 7.26 6.43
C ALA A 91 -25.45 8.05 6.18
N PHE A 92 -24.28 7.47 6.54
CA PHE A 92 -22.98 8.07 6.26
C PHE A 92 -22.72 8.27 4.76
N LEU A 93 -23.09 7.30 3.92
CA LEU A 93 -22.94 7.40 2.46
C LEU A 93 -23.83 8.52 1.87
N VAL A 94 -25.09 8.63 2.30
CA VAL A 94 -26.02 9.67 1.84
C VAL A 94 -25.59 11.06 2.32
N ALA A 95 -25.28 11.20 3.61
CA ALA A 95 -24.79 12.46 4.18
C ALA A 95 -23.48 12.90 3.52
N GLY A 96 -22.58 11.95 3.29
CA GLY A 96 -21.32 12.20 2.58
C GLY A 96 -21.50 12.60 1.13
N ALA A 97 -22.41 11.94 0.39
CA ALA A 97 -22.79 12.30 -0.97
C ALA A 97 -23.38 13.72 -1.03
N GLY A 98 -24.28 14.06 -0.11
CA GLY A 98 -24.86 15.40 0.00
C GLY A 98 -23.80 16.47 0.29
N ALA A 99 -22.94 16.24 1.28
CA ALA A 99 -21.89 17.19 1.65
C ALA A 99 -20.79 17.34 0.56
N ALA A 100 -20.46 16.26 -0.16
CA ALA A 100 -19.54 16.30 -1.28
C ALA A 100 -20.14 17.06 -2.48
N GLY A 101 -21.39 16.74 -2.86
CA GLY A 101 -22.10 17.40 -3.94
C GLY A 101 -22.34 18.90 -3.67
N TRP A 102 -22.75 19.24 -2.45
CA TRP A 102 -22.93 20.64 -2.05
C TRP A 102 -21.60 21.40 -2.08
N GLY A 103 -20.56 20.84 -1.45
CA GLY A 103 -19.25 21.49 -1.38
C GLY A 103 -18.55 21.63 -2.73
N GLY A 104 -18.83 20.74 -3.69
CA GLY A 104 -18.23 20.80 -5.03
C GLY A 104 -19.14 21.43 -6.09
N ARG A 105 -20.29 21.97 -5.70
CA ARG A 105 -21.20 22.72 -6.60
C ARG A 105 -20.48 23.79 -7.42
N PRO A 106 -19.55 24.61 -6.88
CA PRO A 106 -18.86 25.63 -7.68
C PRO A 106 -18.11 25.03 -8.89
N ILE A 107 -17.49 23.86 -8.72
CA ILE A 107 -16.71 23.18 -9.77
C ILE A 107 -17.65 22.60 -10.81
N ILE A 108 -18.76 22.00 -10.39
CA ILE A 108 -19.79 21.44 -11.29
C ILE A 108 -20.41 22.55 -12.14
N VAL A 109 -20.72 23.71 -11.53
CA VAL A 109 -21.32 24.86 -12.23
C VAL A 109 -20.33 25.51 -13.19
N ALA A 110 -19.05 25.55 -12.84
CA ALA A 110 -18.01 26.12 -13.70
C ALA A 110 -17.63 25.22 -14.89
N ALA A 111 -17.90 23.92 -14.80
CA ALA A 111 -17.60 22.99 -15.88
C ALA A 111 -18.66 23.03 -16.99
N ALA A 112 -18.22 23.09 -18.25
CA ALA A 112 -19.13 22.94 -19.38
C ALA A 112 -19.80 21.55 -19.35
N PRO A 113 -21.14 21.43 -19.40
CA PRO A 113 -21.83 20.14 -19.24
C PRO A 113 -21.38 19.07 -20.25
N GLY A 114 -21.13 19.46 -21.50
CA GLY A 114 -20.62 18.57 -22.53
C GLY A 114 -19.23 18.03 -22.21
N ALA A 115 -18.34 18.86 -21.65
CA ALA A 115 -17.00 18.44 -21.24
C ALA A 115 -17.05 17.47 -20.05
N VAL A 116 -17.96 17.69 -19.08
CA VAL A 116 -18.19 16.75 -17.96
C VAL A 116 -18.64 15.40 -18.48
N LEU A 117 -19.55 15.35 -19.44
CA LEU A 117 -20.05 14.11 -20.02
C LEU A 117 -18.94 13.35 -20.77
N VAL A 118 -18.12 14.04 -21.54
CA VAL A 118 -16.94 13.44 -22.19
C VAL A 118 -15.96 12.90 -21.16
N ALA A 119 -15.66 13.68 -20.11
CA ALA A 119 -14.77 13.24 -19.04
C ALA A 119 -15.31 12.01 -18.30
N LEU A 120 -16.62 11.94 -18.02
CA LEU A 120 -17.28 10.77 -17.45
C LEU A 120 -17.11 9.52 -18.34
N MET A 121 -17.31 9.67 -19.66
CA MET A 121 -17.14 8.57 -20.62
C MET A 121 -15.69 8.06 -20.63
N VAL A 122 -14.71 8.97 -20.65
CA VAL A 122 -13.28 8.63 -20.62
C VAL A 122 -12.92 7.92 -19.32
N LEU A 123 -13.35 8.45 -18.16
CA LEU A 123 -13.10 7.85 -16.86
C LEU A 123 -13.76 6.46 -16.73
N ALA A 124 -14.97 6.29 -17.25
CA ALA A 124 -15.66 5.01 -17.27
C ALA A 124 -14.93 3.98 -18.16
N ALA A 125 -14.49 4.38 -19.36
CA ALA A 125 -13.72 3.53 -20.27
C ALA A 125 -12.37 3.12 -19.66
N ALA A 126 -11.64 4.08 -19.08
CA ALA A 126 -10.38 3.82 -18.37
C ALA A 126 -10.61 2.85 -17.20
N GLY A 127 -11.59 3.11 -16.35
CA GLY A 127 -11.95 2.23 -15.24
C GLY A 127 -12.29 0.80 -15.70
N ALA A 128 -13.07 0.66 -16.78
CA ALA A 128 -13.42 -0.64 -17.37
C ALA A 128 -12.18 -1.39 -17.88
N LEU A 129 -11.26 -0.69 -18.56
CA LEU A 129 -10.00 -1.25 -19.04
C LEU A 129 -9.12 -1.76 -17.88
N LEU A 130 -8.95 -0.96 -16.81
CA LEU A 130 -8.15 -1.36 -15.64
C LEU A 130 -8.76 -2.57 -14.94
N LEU A 131 -10.09 -2.64 -14.85
CA LEU A 131 -10.80 -3.81 -14.33
C LEU A 131 -10.64 -5.05 -15.22
N ALA A 132 -10.60 -4.89 -16.54
CA ALA A 132 -10.34 -5.98 -17.48
C ALA A 132 -8.92 -6.53 -17.29
N VAL A 133 -7.91 -5.66 -17.31
CA VAL A 133 -6.49 -6.05 -17.09
C VAL A 133 -6.32 -6.78 -15.75
N GLY A 134 -6.92 -6.26 -14.67
CA GLY A 134 -6.86 -6.90 -13.35
C GLY A 134 -7.55 -8.27 -13.28
N ARG A 135 -8.50 -8.56 -14.18
CA ARG A 135 -9.12 -9.89 -14.29
C ARG A 135 -8.23 -10.88 -15.04
N PHE A 136 -7.56 -10.44 -16.10
CA PHE A 136 -6.76 -11.32 -16.97
C PHE A 136 -5.37 -11.64 -16.39
N VAL A 137 -4.72 -10.72 -15.67
CA VAL A 137 -3.30 -10.86 -15.27
C VAL A 137 -3.10 -11.41 -13.85
N ARG A 138 -3.88 -12.44 -13.45
CA ARG A 138 -3.74 -13.00 -12.09
C ARG A 138 -2.45 -13.80 -11.94
N LEU A 139 -1.49 -13.24 -11.21
CA LEU A 139 -0.27 -13.96 -10.86
C LEU A 139 -0.56 -15.00 -9.75
N PRO A 140 -0.04 -16.24 -9.87
CA PRO A 140 -0.14 -17.23 -8.81
C PRO A 140 0.40 -16.69 -7.50
N SER A 141 -0.43 -16.67 -6.45
CA SER A 141 0.04 -16.36 -5.11
C SER A 141 0.92 -17.51 -4.61
N PRO A 142 2.18 -17.27 -4.24
CA PRO A 142 3.02 -18.32 -3.67
C PRO A 142 2.34 -18.83 -2.39
N LYS A 143 2.10 -20.14 -2.32
CA LYS A 143 1.63 -20.80 -1.09
C LYS A 143 2.76 -20.72 -0.07
N ALA A 144 2.46 -20.21 1.13
CA ALA A 144 3.39 -20.31 2.24
C ALA A 144 3.39 -21.77 2.71
N GLU A 145 4.50 -22.47 2.50
CA GLU A 145 4.70 -23.84 2.95
C GLU A 145 5.29 -23.81 4.36
N GLY A 146 4.49 -24.21 5.35
CA GLY A 146 4.96 -24.52 6.71
C GLY A 146 4.81 -23.42 7.77
N PRO A 147 4.77 -23.81 9.06
CA PRO A 147 4.78 -22.89 10.18
C PRO A 147 6.13 -22.16 10.25
N PRO A 148 6.15 -20.82 10.33
CA PRO A 148 7.40 -20.06 10.31
C PRO A 148 8.20 -20.28 11.60
N HIS A 149 9.41 -20.80 11.50
CA HIS A 149 10.39 -20.72 12.58
C HIS A 149 10.90 -19.26 12.65
N ARG A 150 10.74 -18.61 13.80
CA ARG A 150 11.14 -17.20 14.00
C ARG A 150 12.35 -17.14 14.92
N PRO A 151 13.57 -17.02 14.38
CA PRO A 151 14.74 -16.85 15.23
C PRO A 151 14.62 -15.54 16.03
N ALA A 152 14.62 -15.64 17.36
CA ALA A 152 14.44 -14.49 18.26
C ALA A 152 15.49 -13.39 18.01
N ALA A 153 16.73 -13.78 17.69
CA ALA A 153 17.80 -12.86 17.33
C ALA A 153 17.48 -11.97 16.12
N ALA A 154 16.83 -12.51 15.08
CA ALA A 154 16.46 -11.72 13.90
C ALA A 154 15.28 -10.79 14.19
N VAL A 155 14.35 -11.17 15.07
CA VAL A 155 13.31 -10.24 15.55
C VAL A 155 13.94 -9.11 16.35
N ALA A 156 14.84 -9.42 17.28
CA ALA A 156 15.55 -8.43 18.08
C ALA A 156 16.38 -7.49 17.20
N GLY A 157 17.09 -8.01 16.21
CA GLY A 157 17.85 -7.21 15.24
C GLY A 157 16.97 -6.28 14.42
N LEU A 158 15.80 -6.75 13.97
CA LEU A 158 14.84 -5.91 13.25
C LEU A 158 14.31 -4.76 14.13
N VAL A 159 13.96 -5.06 15.38
CA VAL A 159 13.48 -4.05 16.35
C VAL A 159 14.58 -3.05 16.69
N ALA A 160 15.79 -3.53 17.00
CA ALA A 160 16.94 -2.68 17.31
C ALA A 160 17.30 -1.79 16.11
N GLY A 161 17.33 -2.34 14.89
CA GLY A 161 17.59 -1.59 13.66
C GLY A 161 16.52 -0.53 13.40
N ALA A 162 15.24 -0.86 13.61
CA ALA A 162 14.15 0.10 13.48
C ALA A 162 14.24 1.24 14.53
N ILE A 163 14.57 0.93 15.78
CA ILE A 163 14.79 1.94 16.84
C ILE A 163 15.99 2.84 16.48
N ALA A 164 17.11 2.26 16.04
CA ALA A 164 18.28 3.01 15.61
C ALA A 164 17.96 3.94 14.42
N ALA A 165 17.19 3.47 13.44
CA ALA A 165 16.73 4.30 12.33
C ALA A 165 15.76 5.42 12.76
N ALA A 166 14.89 5.14 13.72
CA ALA A 166 13.88 6.10 14.20
C ALA A 166 14.44 7.16 15.15
N ALA A 167 15.36 6.78 16.04
CA ALA A 167 15.81 7.60 17.16
C ALA A 167 17.33 7.92 17.11
N GLY A 168 18.06 7.41 16.13
CA GLY A 168 19.49 7.67 15.99
C GLY A 168 19.80 9.18 15.93
N PRO A 169 20.74 9.69 16.75
CA PRO A 169 21.13 11.10 16.78
C PRO A 169 22.12 11.48 15.66
N HIS A 170 22.74 10.48 15.03
CA HIS A 170 23.68 10.65 13.92
C HIS A 170 23.21 9.88 12.69
N VAL A 171 23.54 10.40 11.51
CA VAL A 171 23.20 9.76 10.22
C VAL A 171 23.76 8.33 10.16
N GLY A 172 25.01 8.12 10.61
CA GLY A 172 25.63 6.80 10.63
C GLY A 172 24.79 5.76 11.39
N ILE A 173 24.26 6.12 12.57
CA ILE A 173 23.41 5.22 13.37
C ILE A 173 22.10 4.90 12.63
N VAL A 174 21.50 5.90 11.96
CA VAL A 174 20.28 5.69 11.18
C VAL A 174 20.53 4.75 10.00
N LEU A 175 21.63 4.95 9.26
CA LEU A 175 22.01 4.12 8.12
C LEU A 175 22.37 2.69 8.54
N THR A 176 23.16 2.51 9.59
CA THR A 176 23.48 1.19 10.15
C THR A 176 22.22 0.50 10.68
N GLY A 177 21.31 1.24 11.34
CA GLY A 177 20.02 0.72 11.77
C GLY A 177 19.17 0.20 10.61
N ALA A 178 19.14 0.94 9.50
CA ALA A 178 18.46 0.53 8.27
C ALA A 178 19.07 -0.74 7.66
N ILE A 179 20.41 -0.85 7.60
CA ILE A 179 21.12 -2.05 7.15
C ILE A 179 20.78 -3.24 8.05
N VAL A 180 20.91 -3.09 9.38
CA VAL A 180 20.61 -4.16 10.35
C VAL A 180 19.16 -4.63 10.24
N ALA A 181 18.22 -3.70 10.07
CA ALA A 181 16.80 -4.02 9.86
C ALA A 181 16.57 -4.83 8.58
N ALA A 182 17.22 -4.46 7.46
CA ALA A 182 17.14 -5.20 6.21
C ALA A 182 17.69 -6.63 6.36
N TRP A 183 18.90 -6.78 6.88
CA TRP A 183 19.50 -8.11 7.08
C TRP A 183 18.67 -8.98 8.03
N SER A 184 18.12 -8.39 9.10
CA SER A 184 17.27 -9.09 10.05
C SER A 184 15.93 -9.53 9.43
N GLY A 185 15.30 -8.65 8.64
CA GLY A 185 14.08 -8.97 7.90
C GLY A 185 14.30 -10.07 6.86
N TYR A 186 15.42 -10.02 6.13
CA TYR A 186 15.84 -11.07 5.21
C TYR A 186 16.01 -12.41 5.93
N LEU A 187 16.71 -12.44 7.06
CA LEU A 187 16.92 -13.68 7.83
C LEU A 187 15.60 -14.27 8.36
N LEU A 188 14.66 -13.42 8.82
CA LEU A 188 13.31 -13.87 9.19
C LEU A 188 12.58 -14.49 8.00
N ARG A 189 12.70 -13.89 6.82
CA ARG A 189 12.07 -14.40 5.60
C ARG A 189 12.74 -15.68 5.12
N ARG A 190 14.06 -15.77 5.21
CA ARG A 190 14.86 -16.93 4.83
C ARG A 190 14.54 -18.14 5.72
N ALA A 191 14.39 -17.94 7.03
CA ALA A 191 13.96 -18.97 7.97
C ALA A 191 12.55 -19.51 7.67
N ALA A 192 11.70 -18.70 7.01
CA ALA A 192 10.37 -19.09 6.55
C ALA A 192 10.34 -19.63 5.10
N GLY A 193 11.46 -20.13 4.58
CA GLY A 193 11.55 -20.68 3.22
C GLY A 193 11.70 -19.63 2.11
N GLY A 194 12.08 -18.40 2.46
CA GLY A 194 12.31 -17.30 1.51
C GLY A 194 13.50 -17.52 0.56
N PRO A 195 13.69 -16.60 -0.40
CA PRO A 195 14.73 -16.67 -1.42
C PRO A 195 16.15 -16.75 -0.80
N LYS A 196 17.05 -17.49 -1.46
CA LYS A 196 18.44 -17.70 -1.01
C LYS A 196 19.35 -16.49 -1.23
N VAL A 197 19.02 -15.64 -2.20
CA VAL A 197 19.88 -14.50 -2.59
C VAL A 197 19.44 -13.25 -1.81
N PRO A 198 20.34 -12.61 -1.04
CA PRO A 198 20.04 -11.45 -0.19
C PRO A 198 20.09 -10.13 -0.97
N LEU A 199 19.33 -10.00 -2.08
CA LEU A 199 19.40 -8.82 -2.95
C LEU A 199 18.98 -7.52 -2.25
N ALA A 200 17.86 -7.53 -1.51
CA ALA A 200 17.34 -6.37 -0.79
C ALA A 200 18.34 -5.88 0.28
N PRO A 201 18.81 -6.70 1.24
CA PRO A 201 19.80 -6.23 2.19
C PRO A 201 21.16 -5.91 1.52
N ALA A 202 21.55 -6.58 0.43
CA ALA A 202 22.76 -6.21 -0.32
C ALA A 202 22.65 -4.81 -0.92
N LEU A 203 21.49 -4.42 -1.46
CA LEU A 203 21.27 -3.05 -1.96
C LEU A 203 21.38 -2.01 -0.84
N THR A 204 21.02 -2.34 0.41
CA THR A 204 21.22 -1.41 1.54
C THR A 204 22.69 -1.18 1.88
N LEU A 205 23.62 -2.01 1.40
CA LEU A 205 25.06 -1.75 1.59
C LEU A 205 25.55 -0.53 0.81
N LEU A 206 24.80 -0.06 -0.21
CA LEU A 206 25.06 1.21 -0.89
C LEU A 206 24.96 2.42 0.06
N LEU A 207 24.33 2.26 1.23
CA LEU A 207 24.29 3.29 2.26
C LEU A 207 25.65 3.53 2.92
N LEU A 208 26.59 2.57 2.87
CA LEU A 208 27.94 2.72 3.43
C LEU A 208 28.81 3.73 2.64
N PRO A 209 28.98 3.63 1.31
CA PRO A 209 29.69 4.65 0.55
C PRO A 209 28.96 5.99 0.57
N ALA A 210 27.62 6.00 0.61
CA ALA A 210 26.85 7.24 0.78
C ALA A 210 27.15 7.92 2.13
N TRP A 211 27.18 7.15 3.22
CA TRP A 211 27.58 7.63 4.54
C TRP A 211 28.99 8.21 4.53
N TRP A 212 29.95 7.47 3.97
CA TRP A 212 31.34 7.89 3.87
C TRP A 212 31.48 9.21 3.10
N LEU A 213 30.80 9.34 1.96
CA LEU A 213 30.83 10.57 1.17
C LEU A 213 30.23 11.75 1.93
N MET A 214 29.08 11.56 2.57
CA MET A 214 28.47 12.61 3.42
C MET A 214 29.41 13.01 4.56
N ALA A 215 30.09 12.06 5.19
CA ALA A 215 31.00 12.33 6.31
C ALA A 215 32.22 13.14 5.84
N THR A 216 32.77 12.78 4.67
CA THR A 216 33.88 13.50 4.05
C THR A 216 33.50 14.93 3.69
N ILE A 217 32.29 15.16 3.14
CA ILE A 217 31.83 16.52 2.79
C ILE A 217 31.51 17.34 4.04
N ALA A 218 30.90 16.74 5.07
CA ALA A 218 30.55 17.43 6.31
C ALA A 218 31.77 17.87 7.12
N GLY A 219 32.89 17.14 7.03
CA GLY A 219 34.13 17.47 7.72
C GLY A 219 33.91 17.69 9.23
N PRO A 220 34.36 18.81 9.81
CA PRO A 220 34.25 19.07 11.24
C PRO A 220 32.83 19.36 11.74
N ILE A 221 31.90 19.72 10.85
CA ILE A 221 30.48 19.95 11.20
C ILE A 221 29.85 18.63 11.69
N GLY A 222 30.34 17.50 11.16
CA GLY A 222 29.85 16.17 11.48
C GLY A 222 28.48 15.87 10.87
N LEU A 223 27.98 14.66 11.10
CA LEU A 223 26.69 14.17 10.59
C LEU A 223 25.65 13.99 11.70
N GLY A 224 25.46 15.04 12.50
CA GLY A 224 24.34 15.11 13.44
C GLY A 224 23.02 15.32 12.72
N MET A 225 21.95 14.65 13.15
CA MET A 225 20.63 14.77 12.49
C MET A 225 20.07 16.20 12.51
N SER A 226 20.42 16.99 13.52
CA SER A 226 20.03 18.41 13.63
C SER A 226 20.83 19.34 12.71
N ALA A 227 22.02 18.93 12.28
CA ALA A 227 22.90 19.70 11.40
C ALA A 227 22.80 19.26 9.93
N LEU A 228 21.93 18.28 9.62
CA LEU A 228 21.90 17.64 8.31
C LEU A 228 21.54 18.61 7.18
N SER A 229 20.61 19.54 7.43
CA SER A 229 20.19 20.57 6.47
C SER A 229 21.21 21.70 6.31
N THR A 230 22.25 21.76 7.15
CA THR A 230 23.31 22.77 7.08
C THR A 230 24.60 22.22 6.47
N VAL A 231 24.65 20.93 6.14
CA VAL A 231 25.81 20.34 5.46
C VAL A 231 25.90 20.96 4.05
N PRO A 232 27.05 21.53 3.66
CA PRO A 232 27.20 22.22 2.38
C PRO A 232 27.34 21.21 1.22
N LEU A 233 26.27 20.48 0.92
CA LEU A 233 26.23 19.55 -0.19
C LEU A 233 26.09 20.35 -1.50
N SER A 234 27.00 20.12 -2.44
CA SER A 234 26.85 20.66 -3.79
C SER A 234 25.72 19.92 -4.53
N PRO A 235 25.06 20.54 -5.52
CA PRO A 235 24.02 19.87 -6.31
C PRO A 235 24.50 18.56 -6.97
N ALA A 236 25.79 18.49 -7.35
CA ALA A 236 26.39 17.27 -7.88
C ALA A 236 26.49 16.15 -6.82
N ALA A 237 26.86 16.50 -5.58
CA ALA A 237 26.89 15.56 -4.47
C ALA A 237 25.48 15.05 -4.13
N GLU A 238 24.48 15.94 -4.10
CA GLU A 238 23.09 15.53 -3.89
C GLU A 238 22.60 14.53 -4.93
N ARG A 239 22.85 14.83 -6.22
CA ARG A 239 22.51 13.94 -7.34
C ARG A 239 23.21 12.59 -7.26
N LEU A 240 24.41 12.52 -6.70
CA LEU A 240 25.13 11.26 -6.53
C LEU A 240 24.68 10.46 -5.30
N LEU A 241 24.29 11.14 -4.22
CA LEU A 241 23.83 10.52 -2.97
C LEU A 241 22.36 10.05 -3.03
N ALA A 242 21.48 10.83 -3.66
CA ALA A 242 20.06 10.52 -3.78
C ALA A 242 19.75 9.10 -4.29
N PRO A 243 20.36 8.56 -5.37
CA PRO A 243 20.02 7.23 -5.87
C PRO A 243 20.39 6.15 -4.86
N ALA A 244 21.50 6.29 -4.12
CA ALA A 244 21.89 5.33 -3.09
C ALA A 244 20.88 5.33 -1.92
N LEU A 245 20.44 6.51 -1.47
CA LEU A 245 19.45 6.66 -0.40
C LEU A 245 18.06 6.15 -0.83
N LEU A 246 17.62 6.49 -2.05
CA LEU A 246 16.36 6.03 -2.62
C LEU A 246 16.36 4.51 -2.85
N LEU A 247 17.44 3.94 -3.37
CA LEU A 247 17.57 2.48 -3.54
C LEU A 247 17.61 1.75 -2.20
N GLY A 248 18.29 2.30 -1.19
CA GLY A 248 18.29 1.75 0.16
C GLY A 248 16.90 1.75 0.79
N GLY A 249 16.16 2.86 0.67
CA GLY A 249 14.77 2.93 1.10
C GLY A 249 13.87 1.97 0.31
N TRP A 250 14.02 1.91 -1.01
CA TRP A 250 13.25 1.02 -1.89
C TRP A 250 13.49 -0.46 -1.55
N ALA A 251 14.72 -0.83 -1.24
CA ALA A 251 15.07 -2.18 -0.81
C ALA A 251 14.29 -2.60 0.44
N LEU A 252 14.17 -1.67 1.40
CA LEU A 252 13.40 -1.86 2.63
C LEU A 252 11.88 -1.83 2.40
N ALA A 253 11.40 -1.16 1.35
CA ALA A 253 9.97 -1.08 1.03
C ALA A 253 9.35 -2.45 0.72
N GLY A 254 10.15 -3.43 0.26
CA GLY A 254 9.66 -4.75 -0.10
C GLY A 254 8.61 -4.71 -1.22
N LEU A 255 8.72 -3.73 -2.13
CA LEU A 255 7.94 -3.66 -3.36
C LEU A 255 8.59 -4.51 -4.45
N TRP A 256 7.91 -4.72 -5.57
CA TRP A 256 8.49 -5.48 -6.69
C TRP A 256 9.75 -4.77 -7.21
N PRO A 257 10.85 -5.48 -7.53
CA PRO A 257 11.01 -6.94 -7.58
C PRO A 257 11.36 -7.60 -6.24
N LEU A 258 11.58 -6.83 -5.17
CA LEU A 258 12.09 -7.28 -3.87
C LEU A 258 11.02 -7.82 -2.90
N HIS A 259 9.75 -7.84 -3.31
CA HIS A 259 8.57 -8.27 -2.54
C HIS A 259 8.59 -9.69 -1.93
N ARG A 260 9.61 -10.49 -2.21
CA ARG A 260 9.80 -11.83 -1.65
C ARG A 260 10.86 -11.90 -0.56
N GLN A 261 11.69 -10.87 -0.43
CA GLN A 261 12.91 -10.90 0.39
C GLN A 261 12.69 -10.41 1.82
N GLU A 262 11.81 -9.42 1.99
CA GLU A 262 11.59 -8.78 3.29
C GLU A 262 10.14 -8.95 3.79
N PRO A 263 9.91 -8.91 5.12
CA PRO A 263 8.59 -8.72 5.69
C PRO A 263 8.14 -7.26 5.45
N ALA A 264 7.69 -6.98 4.23
CA ALA A 264 7.53 -5.63 3.66
C ALA A 264 6.92 -4.58 4.60
N PRO A 265 5.82 -4.81 5.35
CA PRO A 265 5.26 -3.76 6.20
C PRO A 265 6.14 -3.33 7.38
N LEU A 266 6.99 -4.21 7.91
CA LEU A 266 7.89 -3.88 9.01
C LEU A 266 9.11 -3.10 8.53
N THR A 267 9.75 -3.58 7.46
CA THR A 267 10.94 -2.94 6.89
C THR A 267 10.61 -1.66 6.14
N ALA A 268 9.41 -1.54 5.53
CA ALA A 268 9.01 -0.35 4.81
C ALA A 268 8.94 0.90 5.71
N ILE A 269 8.59 0.73 6.99
CA ILE A 269 8.64 1.84 7.96
C ILE A 269 10.07 2.32 8.14
N VAL A 270 11.04 1.41 8.23
CA VAL A 270 12.46 1.75 8.33
C VAL A 270 12.95 2.45 7.07
N GLY A 271 12.56 1.96 5.89
CA GLY A 271 12.85 2.62 4.61
C GLY A 271 12.25 4.03 4.51
N ALA A 272 11.03 4.23 5.01
CA ALA A 272 10.41 5.55 5.06
C ALA A 272 11.10 6.48 6.05
N LEU A 273 11.50 5.99 7.23
CA LEU A 273 12.27 6.76 8.20
C LEU A 273 13.62 7.19 7.64
N LEU A 274 14.30 6.32 6.89
CA LEU A 274 15.52 6.65 6.16
C LEU A 274 15.28 7.83 5.19
N VAL A 275 14.21 7.77 4.39
CA VAL A 275 13.89 8.83 3.43
C VAL A 275 13.52 10.13 4.14
N VAL A 276 12.63 10.10 5.13
CA VAL A 276 12.13 11.30 5.82
C VAL A 276 13.20 11.94 6.70
N ARG A 277 14.00 11.15 7.41
CA ARG A 277 14.99 11.68 8.35
C ARG A 277 16.31 12.04 7.69
N VAL A 278 16.73 11.28 6.67
CA VAL A 278 18.04 11.48 6.03
C VAL A 278 17.87 12.07 4.65
N ALA A 279 17.22 11.36 3.72
CA ALA A 279 17.26 11.74 2.31
C ALA A 279 16.60 13.10 2.01
N ILE A 280 15.38 13.34 2.49
CA ILE A 280 14.65 14.59 2.24
C ILE A 280 15.40 15.80 2.79
N PRO A 281 15.91 15.79 4.04
CA PRO A 281 16.66 16.93 4.58
C PRO A 281 18.06 17.10 3.99
N SER A 282 18.71 16.02 3.53
CA SER A 282 20.10 16.10 3.04
C SER A 282 20.20 16.36 1.54
N VAL A 283 19.31 15.78 0.73
CA VAL A 283 19.45 15.79 -0.74
C VAL A 283 18.13 16.13 -1.46
N PRO A 284 17.46 17.25 -1.12
CA PRO A 284 16.18 17.59 -1.71
C PRO A 284 16.25 17.74 -3.25
N GLU A 285 17.25 18.44 -3.79
CA GLU A 285 17.42 18.59 -5.25
C GLU A 285 17.79 17.26 -5.90
N GLY A 286 18.57 16.45 -5.19
CA GLY A 286 18.89 15.08 -5.61
C GLY A 286 17.63 14.22 -5.76
N ILE A 287 16.70 14.25 -4.81
CA ILE A 287 15.44 13.50 -4.90
C ILE A 287 14.62 13.98 -6.08
N ASP A 288 14.51 15.30 -6.28
CA ASP A 288 13.77 15.88 -7.40
C ASP A 288 14.36 15.45 -8.75
N HIS A 289 15.69 15.42 -8.86
CA HIS A 289 16.37 14.94 -10.06
C HIS A 289 16.08 13.47 -10.39
N TRP A 290 16.03 12.60 -9.37
CA TRP A 290 15.79 11.16 -9.56
C TRP A 290 14.31 10.75 -9.54
N ARG A 291 13.40 11.66 -9.17
CA ARG A 291 11.96 11.43 -9.08
C ARG A 291 11.35 10.86 -10.37
N PRO A 292 11.70 11.34 -11.59
CA PRO A 292 11.13 10.79 -12.82
C PRO A 292 11.49 9.33 -13.08
N LEU A 293 12.58 8.83 -12.48
CA LEU A 293 12.98 7.41 -12.56
C LEU A 293 12.37 6.59 -11.42
N ALA A 294 12.28 7.16 -10.22
CA ALA A 294 11.71 6.49 -9.05
C ALA A 294 10.20 6.26 -9.19
N MET A 295 9.45 7.25 -9.68
CA MET A 295 7.99 7.17 -9.80
C MET A 295 7.48 6.01 -10.69
N PRO A 296 8.00 5.78 -11.91
CA PRO A 296 7.65 4.59 -12.71
C PRO A 296 7.86 3.28 -11.95
N LEU A 297 8.95 3.18 -11.19
CA LEU A 297 9.27 2.00 -10.39
C LEU A 297 8.25 1.81 -9.25
N VAL A 298 7.84 2.89 -8.57
CA VAL A 298 6.76 2.88 -7.57
C VAL A 298 5.44 2.42 -8.20
N VAL A 299 5.08 2.97 -9.36
CA VAL A 299 3.86 2.61 -10.11
C VAL A 299 3.88 1.13 -10.47
N ALA A 300 4.99 0.62 -11.01
CA ALA A 300 5.15 -0.81 -11.32
C ALA A 300 4.99 -1.69 -10.07
N GLY A 301 5.55 -1.25 -8.93
CA GLY A 301 5.40 -1.91 -7.64
C GLY A 301 3.94 -1.96 -7.16
N ILE A 302 3.19 -0.85 -7.30
CA ILE A 302 1.76 -0.76 -6.96
C ILE A 302 0.93 -1.67 -7.86
N TRP A 303 1.17 -1.66 -9.16
CA TRP A 303 0.47 -2.52 -10.12
C TRP A 303 0.74 -4.00 -9.84
N HIS A 304 1.99 -4.38 -9.60
CA HIS A 304 2.32 -5.75 -9.18
C HIS A 304 1.60 -6.13 -7.87
N ALA A 305 1.56 -5.24 -6.88
CA ALA A 305 0.86 -5.46 -5.62
C ALA A 305 -0.66 -5.61 -5.81
N ALA A 306 -1.25 -4.79 -6.70
CA ALA A 306 -2.65 -4.85 -7.08
C ALA A 306 -3.01 -6.16 -7.78
N LEU A 307 -2.22 -6.59 -8.75
CA LEU A 307 -2.38 -7.85 -9.47
C LEU A 307 -2.16 -9.07 -8.55
N SER A 308 -1.28 -8.94 -7.57
CA SER A 308 -1.05 -9.95 -6.53
C SER A 308 -2.09 -9.94 -5.40
N GLY A 309 -3.00 -8.96 -5.39
CA GLY A 309 -4.01 -8.79 -4.32
C GLY A 309 -3.41 -8.53 -2.93
N ARG A 310 -2.25 -7.87 -2.85
CA ARG A 310 -1.54 -7.58 -1.59
C ARG A 310 -1.79 -6.14 -1.13
N LEU A 311 -2.89 -5.93 -0.41
CA LEU A 311 -3.28 -4.59 0.06
C LEU A 311 -2.19 -3.86 0.86
N PRO A 312 -1.47 -4.47 1.81
CA PRO A 312 -0.39 -3.77 2.52
C PRO A 312 0.69 -3.23 1.57
N SER A 313 1.03 -3.97 0.51
CA SER A 313 2.01 -3.54 -0.49
C SER A 313 1.49 -2.39 -1.37
N ILE A 314 0.19 -2.32 -1.66
CA ILE A 314 -0.42 -1.17 -2.35
C ILE A 314 -0.28 0.07 -1.49
N LEU A 315 -0.59 -0.03 -0.18
CA LEU A 315 -0.47 1.09 0.75
C LEU A 315 0.99 1.55 0.91
N ILE A 316 1.94 0.63 0.98
CA ILE A 316 3.38 0.96 0.99
C ILE A 316 3.75 1.71 -0.30
N GLY A 317 3.32 1.24 -1.47
CA GLY A 317 3.59 1.94 -2.74
C GLY A 317 3.00 3.35 -2.77
N LEU A 318 1.78 3.55 -2.27
CA LEU A 318 1.20 4.89 -2.15
C LEU A 318 1.93 5.77 -1.13
N ALA A 319 2.44 5.17 -0.05
CA ALA A 319 3.28 5.91 0.90
C ALA A 319 4.53 6.44 0.19
N TRP A 320 5.13 5.65 -0.70
CA TRP A 320 6.26 6.08 -1.52
C TRP A 320 5.91 7.22 -2.49
N VAL A 321 4.70 7.25 -3.07
CA VAL A 321 4.22 8.41 -3.84
C VAL A 321 4.23 9.68 -2.97
N GLY A 322 3.73 9.58 -1.73
CA GLY A 322 3.75 10.70 -0.77
C GLY A 322 5.15 11.12 -0.34
N LEU A 323 6.06 10.16 -0.11
CA LEU A 323 7.45 10.44 0.25
C LEU A 323 8.23 11.11 -0.88
N LEU A 324 8.06 10.64 -2.12
CA LEU A 324 8.74 11.20 -3.28
C LEU A 324 8.26 12.60 -3.65
N ALA A 325 7.07 13.01 -3.20
CA ALA A 325 6.63 14.40 -3.34
C ALA A 325 7.41 15.36 -2.43
N ALA A 326 8.12 14.85 -1.40
CA ALA A 326 8.94 15.61 -0.46
C ALA A 326 8.22 16.80 0.23
N THR A 327 6.89 16.75 0.33
CA THR A 327 6.10 17.75 1.05
C THR A 327 5.71 17.27 2.44
N ARG A 328 5.38 18.21 3.35
CA ARG A 328 4.87 17.89 4.69
C ARG A 328 3.63 16.99 4.64
N ASP A 329 2.67 17.33 3.78
CA ASP A 329 1.44 16.54 3.62
C ASP A 329 1.74 15.13 3.08
N GLY A 330 2.66 15.03 2.12
CA GLY A 330 3.12 13.75 1.57
C GLY A 330 3.76 12.85 2.62
N CYS A 331 4.60 13.40 3.49
CA CYS A 331 5.24 12.67 4.59
C CYS A 331 4.22 12.19 5.64
N ILE A 332 3.27 13.05 6.02
CA ILE A 332 2.17 12.68 6.93
C ILE A 332 1.33 11.56 6.31
N GLY A 333 0.92 11.73 5.05
CA GLY A 333 0.15 10.73 4.31
C GLY A 333 0.85 9.38 4.25
N ALA A 334 2.15 9.38 3.95
CA ALA A 334 2.99 8.18 3.95
C ALA A 334 3.03 7.49 5.31
N GLY A 335 3.22 8.24 6.41
CA GLY A 335 3.19 7.69 7.76
C GLY A 335 1.88 6.98 8.08
N LEU A 336 0.74 7.61 7.78
CA LEU A 336 -0.59 7.02 8.00
C LEU A 336 -0.81 5.74 7.18
N LEU A 337 -0.37 5.74 5.92
CA LEU A 337 -0.45 4.58 5.03
C LEU A 337 0.41 3.41 5.52
N LEU A 338 1.62 3.68 6.02
CA LEU A 338 2.52 2.65 6.55
C LEU A 338 2.00 2.06 7.86
N VAL A 339 1.45 2.89 8.76
CA VAL A 339 0.77 2.42 9.99
C VAL A 339 -0.43 1.54 9.62
N ALA A 340 -1.23 1.96 8.65
CA ALA A 340 -2.35 1.16 8.16
C ALA A 340 -1.90 -0.17 7.55
N ALA A 341 -0.85 -0.17 6.73
CA ALA A 341 -0.27 -1.36 6.13
C ALA A 341 0.22 -2.36 7.19
N LEU A 342 0.95 -1.88 8.20
CA LEU A 342 1.41 -2.69 9.32
C LEU A 342 0.24 -3.25 10.13
N GLY A 343 -0.74 -2.41 10.48
CA GLY A 343 -1.91 -2.85 11.24
C GLY A 343 -2.75 -3.88 10.48
N LEU A 344 -2.86 -3.78 9.15
CA LEU A 344 -3.53 -4.79 8.32
C LEU A 344 -2.78 -6.12 8.33
N GLU A 345 -1.45 -6.10 8.24
CA GLU A 345 -0.61 -7.29 8.32
C GLU A 345 -0.73 -7.98 9.70
N LEU A 346 -0.75 -7.21 10.79
CA LEU A 346 -0.89 -7.72 12.15
C LEU A 346 -2.31 -8.22 12.46
N SER A 347 -3.34 -7.50 11.99
CA SER A 347 -4.76 -7.86 12.18
C SER A 347 -5.24 -9.00 11.27
N GLY A 348 -4.46 -9.39 10.26
CA GLY A 348 -4.68 -10.63 9.51
C GLY A 348 -4.25 -11.87 10.30
N ARG A 349 -3.35 -11.71 11.28
CA ARG A 349 -2.82 -12.80 12.11
C ARG A 349 -3.67 -13.05 13.37
N THR A 350 -4.31 -12.00 13.86
CA THR A 350 -5.25 -12.06 14.98
C THR A 350 -6.67 -12.05 14.43
N ALA A 351 -7.66 -12.64 15.10
CA ALA A 351 -9.07 -12.46 14.74
C ALA A 351 -9.49 -11.01 15.06
N GLY A 352 -9.00 -10.06 14.28
CA GLY A 352 -9.03 -8.64 14.59
C GLY A 352 -10.45 -8.13 14.77
N ARG A 353 -10.66 -7.32 15.82
CA ARG A 353 -11.92 -6.64 16.09
C ARG A 353 -12.31 -5.76 14.88
N PRO A 354 -13.60 -5.73 14.48
CA PRO A 354 -14.06 -4.95 13.32
C PRO A 354 -13.74 -3.45 13.46
N ALA A 355 -13.77 -2.90 14.68
CA ALA A 355 -13.41 -1.53 14.97
C ALA A 355 -11.95 -1.19 14.58
N VAL A 356 -11.00 -2.11 14.80
CA VAL A 356 -9.59 -1.91 14.43
C VAL A 356 -9.45 -1.86 12.91
N ARG A 357 -10.13 -2.75 12.19
CA ARG A 357 -10.14 -2.74 10.72
C ARG A 357 -10.75 -1.45 10.16
N ALA A 358 -11.78 -0.93 10.83
CA ALA A 358 -12.39 0.33 10.46
C ALA A 358 -11.43 1.51 10.64
N ALA A 359 -10.77 1.60 11.81
CA ALA A 359 -9.76 2.61 12.08
C ALA A 359 -8.60 2.55 11.06
N LEU A 360 -8.09 1.35 10.75
CA LEU A 360 -7.02 1.17 9.76
C LEU A 360 -7.45 1.60 8.34
N ALA A 361 -8.71 1.34 7.96
CA ALA A 361 -9.23 1.78 6.68
C ALA A 361 -9.41 3.30 6.60
N LEU A 362 -9.82 3.95 7.70
CA LEU A 362 -9.87 5.41 7.81
C LEU A 362 -8.47 6.03 7.71
N LEU A 363 -7.50 5.48 8.44
CA LEU A 363 -6.09 5.89 8.35
C LEU A 363 -5.55 5.72 6.92
N ALA A 364 -5.83 4.59 6.28
CA ALA A 364 -5.42 4.34 4.90
C ALA A 364 -6.07 5.33 3.91
N GLY A 365 -7.38 5.59 4.05
CA GLY A 365 -8.08 6.51 3.15
C GLY A 365 -7.63 7.96 3.32
N TRP A 366 -7.43 8.42 4.55
CA TRP A 366 -6.89 9.76 4.81
C TRP A 366 -5.43 9.89 4.36
N GLY A 367 -4.61 8.90 4.66
CA GLY A 367 -3.21 8.86 4.21
C GLY A 367 -3.09 8.84 2.69
N ALA A 368 -3.94 8.08 2.00
CA ALA A 368 -4.00 8.06 0.53
C ALA A 368 -4.38 9.42 -0.04
N LEU A 369 -5.37 10.10 0.54
CA LEU A 369 -5.76 11.46 0.10
C LEU A 369 -4.57 12.42 0.18
N LEU A 370 -3.85 12.45 1.31
CA LEU A 370 -2.70 13.34 1.50
C LEU A 370 -1.54 12.98 0.55
N ALA A 371 -1.21 11.69 0.44
CA ALA A 371 -0.12 11.22 -0.41
C ALA A 371 -0.40 11.47 -1.91
N VAL A 372 -1.63 11.23 -2.37
CA VAL A 372 -2.04 11.48 -3.76
C VAL A 372 -2.09 12.98 -4.05
N ALA A 373 -2.62 13.80 -3.15
CA ALA A 373 -2.62 15.25 -3.34
C ALA A 373 -1.19 15.80 -3.44
N ALA A 374 -0.28 15.33 -2.58
CA ALA A 374 1.14 15.67 -2.66
C ALA A 374 1.79 15.18 -3.96
N GLY A 375 1.51 13.93 -4.35
CA GLY A 375 2.02 13.33 -5.59
C GLY A 375 1.57 14.08 -6.85
N LEU A 376 0.31 14.51 -6.91
CA LEU A 376 -0.23 15.28 -8.04
C LEU A 376 0.45 16.64 -8.22
N ARG A 377 0.94 17.26 -7.15
CA ARG A 377 1.71 18.52 -7.25
C ARG A 377 3.10 18.32 -7.87
N GLY A 378 3.67 17.12 -7.73
CA GLY A 378 4.99 16.78 -8.27
C GLY A 378 4.93 16.11 -9.64
N GLU A 379 4.17 15.02 -9.74
CA GLU A 379 4.18 14.08 -10.87
C GLU A 379 2.76 13.57 -11.16
N VAL A 380 2.00 14.33 -11.96
CA VAL A 380 0.59 14.05 -12.24
C VAL A 380 0.40 12.68 -12.89
N VAL A 381 1.13 12.40 -13.97
CA VAL A 381 0.94 11.19 -14.79
C VAL A 381 1.16 9.93 -13.96
N TYR A 382 2.29 9.85 -13.25
CA TYR A 382 2.62 8.67 -12.45
C TYR A 382 1.70 8.51 -11.23
N THR A 383 1.28 9.62 -10.61
CA THR A 383 0.33 9.56 -9.49
C THR A 383 -1.03 9.02 -9.95
N VAL A 384 -1.52 9.45 -11.11
CA VAL A 384 -2.76 8.90 -11.71
C VAL A 384 -2.60 7.41 -12.02
N LEU A 385 -1.47 6.99 -12.59
CA LEU A 385 -1.20 5.57 -12.85
C LEU A 385 -1.13 4.74 -11.57
N ALA A 386 -0.54 5.27 -10.49
CA ALA A 386 -0.49 4.64 -9.17
C ALA A 386 -1.90 4.42 -8.61
N VAL A 387 -2.76 5.44 -8.68
CA VAL A 387 -4.17 5.35 -8.29
C VAL A 387 -4.92 4.32 -9.13
N GLY A 388 -4.66 4.26 -10.44
CA GLY A 388 -5.24 3.26 -11.33
C GLY A 388 -4.98 1.82 -10.87
N GLY A 389 -3.80 1.54 -10.31
CA GLY A 389 -3.49 0.23 -9.71
C GLY A 389 -4.40 -0.12 -8.53
N ILE A 390 -4.75 0.85 -7.67
CA ILE A 390 -5.70 0.66 -6.57
C ILE A 390 -7.07 0.26 -7.13
N VAL A 391 -7.56 1.00 -8.12
CA VAL A 391 -8.87 0.77 -8.76
C VAL A 391 -8.92 -0.62 -9.40
N GLY A 392 -7.86 -1.02 -10.11
CA GLY A 392 -7.72 -2.36 -10.68
C GLY A 392 -7.78 -3.47 -9.63
N SER A 393 -7.16 -3.27 -8.46
CA SER A 393 -7.17 -4.24 -7.35
C SER A 393 -8.56 -4.45 -6.75
N ALA A 394 -9.42 -3.41 -6.73
CA ALA A 394 -10.78 -3.51 -6.19
C ALA A 394 -11.62 -4.53 -7.00
N GLY A 395 -11.35 -4.67 -8.30
CA GLY A 395 -11.97 -5.65 -9.19
C GLY A 395 -11.64 -7.10 -8.87
N SER A 396 -10.41 -7.39 -8.42
CA SER A 396 -9.87 -8.74 -8.25
C SER A 396 -10.29 -9.43 -6.94
N SER A 397 -10.84 -8.68 -5.97
CA SER A 397 -11.22 -9.08 -4.60
C SER A 397 -12.26 -10.22 -4.43
N SER A 398 -12.67 -10.91 -5.50
CA SER A 398 -13.70 -11.97 -5.45
C SER A 398 -13.32 -13.20 -4.61
N SER A 399 -12.04 -13.37 -4.24
CA SER A 399 -11.52 -14.51 -3.48
C SER A 399 -11.31 -14.26 -1.97
N TRP A 400 -11.43 -13.02 -1.49
CA TRP A 400 -11.02 -12.64 -0.12
C TRP A 400 -11.89 -13.21 1.00
N THR A 401 -13.15 -13.56 0.71
CA THR A 401 -14.09 -14.11 1.70
C THR A 401 -14.33 -15.61 1.52
N ALA A 402 -13.70 -16.26 0.53
CA ALA A 402 -13.90 -17.68 0.27
C ALA A 402 -12.95 -18.60 1.05
N ARG A 403 -11.96 -18.05 1.78
CA ARG A 403 -11.25 -18.80 2.83
C ARG A 403 -12.06 -18.75 4.12
N THR A 404 -13.29 -19.24 4.06
CA THR A 404 -13.90 -19.82 5.25
C THR A 404 -12.89 -20.88 5.73
N PRO A 405 -12.46 -20.86 7.00
CA PRO A 405 -11.60 -21.93 7.51
C PRO A 405 -12.27 -23.24 7.11
N LEU A 406 -11.54 -24.08 6.36
CA LEU A 406 -11.97 -25.44 6.05
C LEU A 406 -12.53 -25.97 7.35
N ARG A 407 -13.86 -26.16 7.37
CA ARG A 407 -14.60 -26.66 8.53
C ARG A 407 -13.72 -27.76 9.08
N PRO A 408 -13.19 -27.63 10.32
CA PRO A 408 -12.17 -28.53 10.84
C PRO A 408 -12.66 -29.91 10.49
N SER A 409 -11.92 -30.59 9.60
CA SER A 409 -12.32 -31.88 9.07
C SER A 409 -12.69 -32.66 10.31
N ARG A 410 -14.00 -32.91 10.48
CA ARG A 410 -14.55 -33.62 11.64
C ARG A 410 -13.53 -34.73 11.88
N PRO A 411 -12.86 -34.79 13.05
CA PRO A 411 -11.95 -35.90 13.29
C PRO A 411 -12.75 -37.12 12.88
N ALA A 412 -12.22 -37.89 11.94
CA ALA A 412 -12.86 -39.12 11.51
C ALA A 412 -12.93 -39.94 12.80
N THR A 413 -14.03 -39.79 13.53
CA THR A 413 -14.40 -40.62 14.66
C THR A 413 -14.69 -41.93 13.98
N GLY A 414 -13.61 -42.70 13.78
CA GLY A 414 -13.64 -44.11 13.55
C GLY A 414 -14.26 -44.74 14.78
N ALA A 415 -15.58 -44.66 14.87
CA ALA A 415 -16.35 -45.80 15.30
C ALA A 415 -16.41 -46.73 14.09
N SER A 416 -15.31 -47.44 13.84
CA SER A 416 -15.38 -48.68 13.08
C SER A 416 -16.18 -49.64 13.96
N PRO A 417 -17.38 -50.11 13.55
CA PRO A 417 -18.04 -51.17 14.28
C PRO A 417 -17.12 -52.39 14.22
N ARG A 418 -16.75 -52.92 15.40
CA ARG A 418 -16.14 -54.24 15.55
C ARG A 418 -16.89 -55.24 14.67
N ARG A 419 -16.32 -55.61 13.52
CA ARG A 419 -16.63 -56.86 12.84
C ARG A 419 -15.69 -57.92 13.36
N ALA A 420 -16.29 -59.07 13.64
CA ALA A 420 -15.76 -60.27 14.25
C ALA A 420 -14.48 -60.81 13.57
N PRO A 421 -13.70 -61.65 14.28
CA PRO A 421 -12.49 -62.25 13.75
C PRO A 421 -12.87 -63.49 12.94
N ASP A 422 -12.68 -63.46 11.63
CA ASP A 422 -12.71 -64.67 10.80
C ASP A 422 -11.48 -64.74 9.89
N GLY A 423 -10.60 -65.69 10.21
CA GLY A 423 -9.89 -66.48 9.21
C GLY A 423 -8.39 -66.17 8.97
N PRO A 424 -7.51 -67.18 9.03
CA PRO A 424 -6.11 -67.04 8.67
C PRO A 424 -5.97 -67.05 7.14
N ARG A 425 -5.61 -65.90 6.56
CA ARG A 425 -5.16 -65.85 5.16
C ARG A 425 -3.63 -65.85 5.10
N SER A 426 -3.15 -67.06 4.88
CA SER A 426 -1.91 -67.44 4.21
C SER A 426 -1.33 -66.39 3.25
N GLY A 427 -0.05 -66.08 3.48
CA GLY A 427 1.00 -65.96 2.46
C GLY A 427 0.75 -65.09 1.24
N ARG A 428 1.34 -63.89 1.21
CA ARG A 428 1.86 -63.30 -0.02
C ARG A 428 3.18 -62.58 0.22
N ALA A 429 4.17 -63.02 -0.56
CA ALA A 429 5.58 -62.67 -0.50
C ALA A 429 5.86 -61.18 -0.79
N PRO A 430 6.98 -60.64 -0.27
CA PRO A 430 7.42 -59.29 -0.56
C PRO A 430 7.95 -59.15 -2.00
N ALA A 431 7.47 -58.14 -2.72
CA ALA A 431 8.01 -57.76 -4.02
C ALA A 431 9.36 -57.01 -3.85
N PRO A 432 10.36 -57.25 -4.73
CA PRO A 432 11.70 -56.70 -4.60
C PRO A 432 11.78 -55.21 -4.91
N ARG A 433 12.49 -54.47 -4.05
CA ARG A 433 12.93 -53.09 -4.26
C ARG A 433 13.85 -53.01 -5.49
N ARG A 434 13.46 -52.26 -6.51
CA ARG A 434 14.39 -51.78 -7.56
C ARG A 434 15.09 -50.53 -7.05
N VAL A 435 16.42 -50.61 -6.96
CA VAL A 435 17.35 -49.50 -6.79
C VAL A 435 17.57 -48.87 -8.18
N PRO A 436 17.39 -47.55 -8.38
CA PRO A 436 17.91 -46.90 -9.56
C PRO A 436 19.39 -46.54 -9.36
N ALA A 437 20.17 -46.89 -10.37
CA ALA A 437 21.60 -46.63 -10.49
C ALA A 437 21.92 -45.13 -10.55
N LEU A 438 23.05 -44.78 -9.94
CA LEU A 438 23.76 -43.52 -10.08
C LEU A 438 24.23 -43.33 -11.54
N TRP A 439 24.01 -42.12 -12.07
CA TRP A 439 24.94 -41.41 -12.94
C TRP A 439 24.93 -39.94 -12.52
#